data_AF-A0A821Q1P7-F1
#
_entry.id   AF-A0A821Q1P7-F1
#
_cell.length_a   1.000
_cell.length_b   1.000
_cell.length_c   1.000
_cell.angle_alpha   90.00
_cell.angle_beta   90.00
_cell.angle_gamma   90.00
#
_symmetry.space_group_name_H-M   'P 1'
#
loop_
_entity.id
_entity.type
_entity.pdbx_description
1 polymer ?
#
loop_
_entity_poly.entity_id
_entity_poly.type
_entity_poly.pdbx_seq_one_letter_code
_entity_poly.pdbx_strand_id
1 'polypeptide(L)'
;MSKTNQSKNSLSYSSDHWALQPYSLTNSNVIALAYFEQSDYAVCIHPEDKRGYRSIIRLIKNDQMISTINREYTSSERIGLALVMALVTEAYTRI
;
A
#
# COMPACT_ATOMS: atom_id res chain seq x y z
N MET A 1 -15.29 20.84 -37.25
CA MET A 1 -14.47 19.74 -36.67
C MET A 1 -14.30 20.02 -35.19
N SER A 2 -15.20 19.52 -34.35
CA SER A 2 -15.16 19.74 -32.90
C SER A 2 -14.56 18.50 -32.24
N LYS A 3 -13.42 18.67 -31.58
CA LYS A 3 -12.76 17.64 -30.79
C LYS A 3 -13.58 17.42 -29.51
N THR A 4 -14.22 16.27 -29.39
CA THR A 4 -14.88 15.84 -28.15
C THR A 4 -13.79 15.44 -27.16
N ASN A 5 -13.51 16.31 -26.19
CA ASN A 5 -12.68 15.98 -25.04
C ASN A 5 -13.39 14.89 -24.22
N GLN A 6 -12.93 13.65 -24.35
CA GLN A 6 -13.28 12.58 -23.41
C GLN A 6 -12.71 12.96 -22.04
N SER A 7 -13.59 13.29 -21.11
CA SER A 7 -13.25 13.45 -19.70
C SER A 7 -12.64 12.14 -19.18
N LYS A 8 -11.46 12.23 -18.56
CA LYS A 8 -10.85 11.14 -17.78
C LYS A 8 -11.91 10.50 -16.88
N ASN A 9 -12.32 9.27 -17.20
CA ASN A 9 -13.15 8.45 -16.32
C ASN A 9 -12.40 8.25 -15.00
N SER A 10 -12.82 8.94 -13.95
CA SER A 10 -12.43 8.60 -12.58
C SER A 10 -13.05 7.25 -12.24
N LEU A 11 -12.27 6.19 -12.30
CA LEU A 11 -12.64 4.89 -11.73
C LEU A 11 -12.93 5.09 -10.24
N SER A 12 -14.21 5.14 -9.88
CA SER A 12 -14.66 5.27 -8.50
C SER A 12 -14.67 3.87 -7.87
N TYR A 13 -13.80 3.66 -6.89
CA TYR A 13 -13.81 2.42 -6.09
C TYR A 13 -14.98 2.47 -5.10
N SER A 14 -15.63 1.32 -4.88
CA SER A 14 -16.60 1.18 -3.78
C SER A 14 -15.92 1.47 -2.43
N SER A 15 -16.64 2.06 -1.48
CA SER A 15 -16.15 2.28 -0.10
C SER A 15 -15.67 0.99 0.55
N ASP A 16 -16.30 -0.13 0.18
CA ASP A 16 -16.06 -1.44 0.77
C ASP A 16 -15.00 -2.23 -0.02
N HIS A 17 -14.38 -1.60 -1.02
CA HIS A 17 -13.32 -2.22 -1.79
C HIS A 17 -12.13 -2.52 -0.86
N TRP A 18 -11.61 -3.75 -0.93
CA TRP A 18 -10.54 -4.25 -0.06
C TRP A 18 -9.31 -3.33 -0.06
N ALA A 19 -8.97 -2.72 -1.21
CA ALA A 19 -7.85 -1.80 -1.31
C ALA A 19 -8.07 -0.46 -0.57
N LEU A 20 -9.29 -0.08 -0.24
CA LEU A 20 -9.58 1.17 0.48
C LEU A 20 -9.74 0.99 1.99
N GLN A 21 -9.69 -0.25 2.48
CA GLN A 21 -9.83 -0.51 3.91
C GLN A 21 -8.59 -0.05 4.69
N PRO A 22 -8.76 0.52 5.88
CA PRO A 22 -7.65 0.95 6.72
C PRO A 22 -6.87 -0.24 7.27
N TYR A 23 -5.58 -0.03 7.52
CA TYR A 23 -4.69 -1.03 8.09
C TYR A 23 -4.49 -0.76 9.59
N SER A 24 -4.57 -1.82 10.40
CA SER A 24 -4.42 -1.76 11.85
C SER A 24 -3.66 -2.99 12.34
N LEU A 25 -2.86 -2.83 13.41
CA LEU A 25 -2.21 -3.95 14.09
C LEU A 25 -3.18 -4.89 14.80
N THR A 26 -4.45 -4.49 14.94
CA THR A 26 -5.52 -5.40 15.41
C THR A 26 -5.93 -6.42 14.35
N ASN A 27 -5.59 -6.19 13.08
CA ASN A 27 -5.81 -7.15 12.00
C ASN A 27 -4.67 -8.18 12.01
N SER A 28 -5.03 -9.47 12.16
CA SER A 28 -4.07 -10.58 12.27
C SER A 28 -3.12 -10.73 11.08
N ASN A 29 -3.47 -10.16 9.92
CA ASN A 29 -2.65 -10.23 8.72
C ASN A 29 -1.62 -9.10 8.64
N VAL A 30 -1.75 -8.04 9.45
CA VAL A 30 -0.82 -6.91 9.48
C VAL A 30 0.28 -7.18 10.50
N ILE A 31 1.52 -7.25 10.02
CA ILE A 31 2.70 -7.60 10.81
C ILE A 31 3.30 -6.35 11.44
N ALA A 32 3.36 -5.27 10.66
CA ALA A 32 3.97 -4.01 11.07
C ALA A 32 3.34 -2.82 10.36
N LEU A 33 3.40 -1.68 11.02
CA LEU A 33 3.20 -0.36 10.43
C LEU A 33 4.52 0.39 10.55
N ALA A 34 4.98 0.96 9.45
CA ALA A 34 6.23 1.69 9.36
C ALA A 34 5.98 3.10 8.87
N TYR A 35 6.85 4.02 9.27
CA TYR A 35 6.77 5.43 8.90
C TYR A 35 8.12 5.91 8.36
N PHE A 36 8.07 6.68 7.27
CA PHE A 36 9.23 7.38 6.71
C PHE A 36 8.78 8.68 6.07
N GLU A 37 9.39 9.81 6.47
CA GLU A 37 9.19 11.14 5.87
C GLU A 37 7.73 11.43 5.45
N GLN A 38 6.81 11.42 6.42
CA GLN A 38 5.38 11.72 6.25
C GLN A 38 4.57 10.67 5.49
N SER A 39 5.16 9.49 5.22
CA SER A 39 4.50 8.39 4.55
C SER A 39 4.39 7.19 5.49
N ASP A 40 3.19 6.62 5.57
CA ASP A 40 2.94 5.39 6.31
C ASP A 40 2.94 4.19 5.37
N TYR A 41 3.44 3.06 5.86
CA TYR A 41 3.51 1.80 5.13
C TYR A 41 2.94 0.68 5.99
N ALA A 42 2.09 -0.16 5.41
CA ALA A 42 1.67 -1.41 6.00
C ALA A 42 2.51 -2.57 5.47
N VAL A 43 2.93 -3.44 6.38
CA VAL A 43 3.47 -4.76 6.06
C VAL A 43 2.44 -5.80 6.46
N CYS A 44 1.94 -6.59 5.52
CA CYS A 44 0.99 -7.65 5.80
C CYS A 44 1.37 -8.96 5.11
N ILE A 45 0.94 -10.10 5.68
CA ILE A 45 1.02 -11.39 5.00
C ILE A 45 -0.05 -11.43 3.89
N HIS A 46 0.31 -12.00 2.75
CA HIS A 46 -0.61 -12.19 1.63
C HIS A 46 -1.82 -13.04 2.08
N PRO A 47 -3.05 -12.52 2.00
CA PRO A 47 -4.21 -13.18 2.60
C PRO A 47 -4.55 -14.52 1.93
N GLU A 48 -4.30 -14.63 0.62
CA GLU A 48 -4.68 -15.82 -0.17
C GLU A 48 -3.52 -16.79 -0.46
N ASP A 49 -2.26 -16.39 -0.20
CA ASP A 49 -1.08 -17.22 -0.52
C ASP A 49 -0.16 -17.29 0.68
N LYS A 50 -0.37 -18.33 1.49
CA LYS A 50 0.40 -18.58 2.72
C LYS A 50 1.75 -19.23 2.46
N ARG A 51 2.07 -19.59 1.21
CA ARG A 51 3.33 -20.28 0.89
C ARG A 51 4.51 -19.31 1.03
N GLY A 52 5.53 -19.73 1.78
CA GLY A 52 6.74 -18.93 1.99
C GLY A 52 6.51 -17.60 2.70
N TYR A 53 5.42 -17.48 3.47
CA TYR A 53 5.09 -16.28 4.24
C TYR A 53 5.08 -14.97 3.43
N ARG A 54 4.70 -15.00 2.14
CA ARG A 54 4.78 -13.82 1.26
C ARG A 54 4.18 -12.57 1.90
N SER A 55 4.97 -11.52 2.01
CA SER A 55 4.54 -10.21 2.51
C SER A 55 4.14 -9.28 1.38
N ILE A 56 3.18 -8.41 1.66
CA ILE A 56 2.86 -7.22 0.87
C ILE A 56 3.32 -6.01 1.69
N ILE A 57 4.05 -5.11 1.04
CA ILE A 57 4.42 -3.81 1.61
C ILE A 57 3.69 -2.75 0.80
N ARG A 58 2.93 -1.90 1.48
CA ARG A 58 2.01 -0.98 0.83
C ARG A 58 2.09 0.41 1.44
N LEU A 59 2.19 1.44 0.59
CA LEU A 59 1.96 2.83 1.00
C LEU A 59 0.49 3.02 1.38
N ILE A 60 0.25 3.52 2.59
CA ILE A 60 -1.09 3.69 3.15
C ILE A 60 -1.31 5.13 3.60
N LYS A 61 -2.57 5.51 3.71
CA LYS A 61 -3.02 6.72 4.37
C LYS A 61 -4.41 6.43 4.93
N ASN A 62 -4.48 5.97 6.17
CA ASN A 62 -5.69 5.35 6.74
C ASN A 62 -6.92 6.28 6.76
N ASP A 63 -6.70 7.59 6.86
CA ASP A 63 -7.74 8.63 6.76
C ASP A 63 -8.18 8.90 5.32
N GLN A 64 -7.34 8.56 4.32
CA GLN A 64 -7.58 8.88 2.92
C GLN A 64 -6.92 7.88 1.96
N MET A 65 -7.31 6.60 2.02
CA MET A 65 -6.66 5.53 1.23
C MET A 65 -6.71 5.77 -0.29
N ILE A 66 -7.77 6.42 -0.78
CA ILE A 66 -7.90 6.76 -2.20
C ILE A 66 -6.78 7.68 -2.69
N SER A 67 -6.17 8.49 -1.82
CA SER A 67 -5.10 9.41 -2.23
C SER A 67 -3.76 8.70 -2.43
N THR A 68 -3.65 7.39 -2.18
CA THR A 68 -2.41 6.63 -2.40
C THR A 68 -2.45 5.78 -3.68
N ILE A 69 -3.52 5.83 -4.47
CA ILE A 69 -3.68 4.99 -5.67
C ILE A 69 -3.79 5.81 -6.96
N ASN A 70 -3.47 5.18 -8.09
CA ASN A 70 -3.61 5.74 -9.45
C ASN A 70 -2.98 7.12 -9.66
N ARG A 71 -1.88 7.40 -8.95
CA ARG A 71 -1.06 8.61 -9.10
C ARG A 71 0.41 8.27 -9.15
N GLU A 72 1.21 9.26 -9.54
CA GLU A 72 2.66 9.16 -9.40
C GLU A 72 3.06 9.20 -7.92
N TYR A 73 4.02 8.34 -7.57
CA TYR A 73 4.64 8.34 -6.26
C TYR A 73 5.83 9.30 -6.23
N THR A 74 6.06 9.94 -5.09
CA THR A 74 7.23 10.80 -4.90
C THR A 74 8.49 9.96 -4.72
N SER A 75 9.67 10.60 -4.85
CA SER A 75 10.93 9.90 -4.58
C SER A 75 11.05 9.47 -3.11
N SER A 76 10.55 10.28 -2.18
CA SER A 76 10.54 9.93 -0.74
C SER A 76 9.64 8.72 -0.48
N GLU A 77 8.45 8.64 -1.10
CA GLU A 77 7.56 7.46 -1.01
C GLU A 77 8.22 6.18 -1.54
N ARG A 78 8.96 6.27 -2.65
CA ARG A 78 9.70 5.13 -3.21
C ARG A 78 10.86 4.71 -2.31
N ILE A 79 11.59 5.67 -1.75
CA ILE A 79 12.71 5.40 -0.83
C ILE A 79 12.18 4.73 0.44
N GLY A 80 11.11 5.26 1.03
CA GLY A 80 10.47 4.66 2.21
C GLY A 80 10.02 3.23 1.94
N LEU A 81 9.37 2.97 0.80
CA LEU A 81 9.00 1.61 0.40
C LEU A 81 10.22 0.68 0.30
N ALA A 82 11.32 1.13 -0.29
CA ALA A 82 12.55 0.35 -0.42
C ALA A 82 13.21 0.06 0.94
N LEU A 83 13.18 1.02 1.87
CA LEU A 83 13.71 0.83 3.22
C LEU A 83 12.89 -0.18 4.02
N VAL A 84 11.56 -0.11 3.95
CA VAL A 84 10.68 -1.10 4.58
C VAL A 84 10.88 -2.47 3.94
N MET A 85 11.06 -2.54 2.63
CA MET A 85 11.41 -3.78 1.93
C MET A 85 12.72 -4.39 2.43
N ALA A 86 13.77 -3.58 2.61
CA ALA A 86 15.04 -4.05 3.16
C ALA A 86 14.87 -4.59 4.58
N LEU A 87 14.10 -3.91 5.43
CA LEU A 87 13.78 -4.35 6.79
C LEU A 87 13.06 -5.71 6.79
N VAL A 88 12.05 -5.87 5.95
CA VAL A 88 11.29 -7.13 5.82
C VAL A 88 12.17 -8.24 5.25
N THR A 89 13.04 -7.91 4.29
CA THR A 89 14.01 -8.86 3.74
C THR A 89 14.95 -9.38 4.81
N GLU A 90 15.47 -8.51 5.67
CA GLU A 90 16.30 -8.90 6.82
C GLU A 90 15.52 -9.73 7.85
N ALA A 91 14.20 -9.52 8.01
CA ALA A 91 13.40 -10.39 8.86
C ALA A 91 13.31 -11.82 8.29
N TYR A 92 13.18 -11.96 6.96
CA TYR A 92 13.15 -13.27 6.29
C TYR A 92 14.47 -14.04 6.38
N THR A 93 15.62 -13.38 6.56
CA THR A 93 16.90 -14.10 6.73
C THR A 93 17.01 -14.84 8.06
N ARG A 94 16.11 -14.56 9.00
CA ARG A 94 16.10 -15.12 10.36
C ARG A 94 15.05 -16.20 10.58
N ILE A 95 14.32 -16.58 9.53
CA ILE A 95 13.26 -17.58 9.53
C ILE A 95 13.70 -18.76 8.67
#